data_AF-A0A9E2AVC7-F1
#
_entry.id   AF-A0A9E2AVC7-F1
#
_cell.length_a   1.000
_cell.length_b   1.000
_cell.length_c   1.000
_cell.angle_alpha   90.00
_cell.angle_beta   90.00
_cell.angle_gamma   90.00
#
_symmetry.space_group_name_H-M   'P 1'
#
loop_
_entity.id
_entity.type
_entity.pdbx_description
1 polymer ?
#
loop_
_entity_poly.entity_id
_entity_poly.type
_entity_poly.pdbx_seq_one_letter_code
_entity_poly.pdbx_strand_id
1 'polypeptide(L)'
;GSSIGLEYQILDDARHPDAKLGNHEGSRTLASLYDLIQADLNKPVHPIGEWNSAYILSKDKHVEHWLNGEKVLEYERKSDDYRKLVSESKYAKWPNFGEGEKGHILLQDHGDKVSFKNIKIRPITKKEKP
;
A
#
# COMPACT_ATOMS: atom_id res chain seq x y z
N GLY A 1 -6.09 0.90 -15.35
CA GLY A 1 -7.52 0.72 -15.03
C GLY A 1 -7.71 0.75 -13.52
N SER A 2 -8.73 1.45 -13.01
CA SER A 2 -8.97 1.59 -11.58
C SER A 2 -9.89 0.49 -11.06
N SER A 3 -9.49 -0.16 -9.97
CA SER A 3 -10.34 -1.05 -9.17
C SER A 3 -10.26 -0.61 -7.71
N ILE A 4 -11.25 -1.00 -6.90
CA ILE A 4 -11.33 -0.61 -5.49
C ILE A 4 -10.55 -1.63 -4.65
N GLY A 5 -9.51 -1.17 -3.96
CA GLY A 5 -8.67 -1.99 -3.09
C GLY A 5 -7.68 -1.14 -2.29
N LEU A 6 -7.00 -1.78 -1.36
CA LEU A 6 -5.86 -1.18 -0.66
C LEU A 6 -4.67 -1.09 -1.62
N GLU A 7 -3.93 -0.01 -1.52
CA GLU A 7 -2.91 0.36 -2.50
C GLU A 7 -1.57 0.64 -1.81
N TYR A 8 -0.55 -0.11 -2.21
CA TYR A 8 0.85 0.26 -2.01
C TYR A 8 1.21 1.26 -3.10
N GLN A 9 1.46 2.50 -2.73
CA GLN A 9 1.73 3.56 -3.69
C GLN A 9 3.09 3.33 -4.38
N ILE A 10 3.14 3.53 -5.70
CA ILE A 10 4.37 3.63 -6.50
C ILE A 10 4.35 4.99 -7.20
N LEU A 11 5.24 5.88 -6.77
CA LEU A 11 5.24 7.27 -7.23
C LEU A 11 6.65 7.87 -7.20
N ASP A 12 6.86 8.92 -7.99
CA ASP A 12 7.97 9.85 -7.82
C ASP A 12 7.55 10.95 -6.83
N ASP A 13 7.95 10.80 -5.57
CA ASP A 13 7.59 11.71 -4.47
C ASP A 13 8.02 13.16 -4.72
N ALA A 14 9.12 13.36 -5.45
CA ALA A 14 9.70 14.67 -5.67
C ALA A 14 8.98 15.45 -6.79
N ARG A 15 8.51 14.74 -7.82
CA ARG A 15 8.02 15.38 -9.06
C ARG A 15 6.53 15.17 -9.31
N HIS A 16 5.92 14.10 -8.82
CA HIS A 16 4.52 13.83 -9.11
C HIS A 16 3.60 14.69 -8.25
N PRO A 17 2.63 15.43 -8.83
CA PRO A 17 1.79 16.36 -8.09
C PRO A 17 0.95 15.67 -7.01
N ASP A 18 0.54 14.41 -7.23
CA ASP A 18 -0.30 13.65 -6.28
C ASP A 18 0.39 13.40 -4.93
N ALA A 19 1.73 13.48 -4.86
CA ALA A 19 2.47 13.38 -3.59
C ALA A 19 2.04 14.46 -2.57
N LYS A 20 1.45 15.56 -3.05
CA LYS A 20 0.99 16.72 -2.24
C LYS A 20 -0.53 16.77 -2.04
N LEU A 21 -1.28 15.83 -2.60
CA LEU A 21 -2.75 15.86 -2.65
C LEU A 21 -3.42 14.86 -1.70
N GLY A 22 -2.66 14.30 -0.76
CA GLY A 22 -3.16 13.37 0.25
C GLY A 22 -4.18 13.99 1.21
N ASN A 23 -4.99 13.13 1.84
CA ASN A 23 -5.82 13.51 2.99
C ASN A 23 -5.02 14.15 4.15
N HIS A 24 -3.73 13.83 4.24
CA HIS A 24 -2.72 14.51 5.04
C HIS A 24 -1.39 14.48 4.29
N GLU A 25 -0.42 15.27 4.76
CA GLU A 25 0.90 15.34 4.16
C GLU A 25 1.56 13.96 4.07
N GLY A 26 2.07 13.61 2.89
CA GLY A 26 2.81 12.37 2.68
C GLY A 26 1.98 11.10 2.48
N SER A 27 0.66 11.12 2.70
CA SER A 27 -0.18 9.90 2.61
C SER A 27 -0.31 9.31 1.20
N ARG A 28 0.12 10.04 0.17
CA ARG A 28 0.14 9.62 -1.24
C ARG A 28 1.55 9.42 -1.79
N THR A 29 2.56 9.31 -0.93
CA THR A 29 3.96 9.08 -1.32
C THR A 29 4.28 7.59 -1.45
N LEU A 30 5.37 7.25 -2.14
CA LEU A 30 5.88 5.89 -2.36
C LEU A 30 5.82 5.04 -1.09
N ALA A 31 5.36 3.79 -1.25
CA ALA A 31 5.18 2.77 -0.22
C ALA A 31 4.10 3.05 0.84
N SER A 32 3.47 4.22 0.83
CA SER A 32 2.33 4.53 1.71
C SER A 32 1.14 3.61 1.40
N LEU A 33 0.26 3.44 2.40
CA LEU A 33 -1.09 2.99 2.14
C LEU A 33 -1.85 4.20 1.60
N TYR A 34 -2.06 4.21 0.28
CA TYR A 34 -2.47 5.39 -0.46
C TYR A 34 -3.66 6.11 0.18
N ASP A 35 -3.47 7.41 0.45
CA ASP A 35 -4.46 8.33 1.03
C ASP A 35 -4.93 7.94 2.45
N LEU A 36 -4.25 7.02 3.14
CA LEU A 36 -4.62 6.55 4.48
C LEU A 36 -3.48 6.62 5.50
N ILE A 37 -2.30 6.07 5.18
CA ILE A 37 -1.17 5.98 6.13
C ILE A 37 0.12 6.26 5.39
N GLN A 38 0.85 7.29 5.83
CA GLN A 38 2.18 7.64 5.31
C GLN A 38 3.22 6.56 5.66
N ALA A 39 4.06 6.19 4.69
CA ALA A 39 5.23 5.34 4.94
C ALA A 39 6.38 6.12 5.61
N ASP A 40 7.30 5.42 6.26
CA ASP A 40 8.48 5.98 6.93
C ASP A 40 9.21 7.01 6.03
N LEU A 41 9.52 8.18 6.60
CA LEU A 41 10.23 9.26 5.90
C LEU A 41 11.64 8.85 5.48
N ASN A 42 12.25 7.91 6.20
CA ASN A 42 13.59 7.38 5.94
C ASN A 42 13.56 6.12 5.07
N LYS A 43 12.44 5.83 4.39
CA LYS A 43 12.30 4.67 3.48
C LYS A 43 13.48 4.59 2.50
N PRO A 44 14.10 3.41 2.32
CA PRO A 44 15.35 3.28 1.55
C PRO A 44 15.08 3.27 0.03
N VAL A 45 14.57 4.36 -0.53
CA VAL A 45 14.19 4.46 -1.94
C VAL A 45 15.43 4.57 -2.85
N HIS A 46 15.46 3.77 -3.92
CA HIS A 46 16.43 3.97 -5.00
C HIS A 46 15.94 5.05 -5.97
N PRO A 47 16.85 5.83 -6.58
CA PRO A 47 16.50 6.89 -7.52
C PRO A 47 15.63 6.43 -8.71
N ILE A 48 14.94 7.40 -9.34
CA ILE A 48 14.16 7.14 -10.54
C ILE A 48 15.06 6.59 -11.66
N GLY A 49 14.58 5.53 -12.31
CA GLY A 49 15.33 4.78 -13.32
C GLY A 49 16.04 3.55 -12.74
N GLU A 50 16.17 3.45 -11.43
CA GLU A 50 16.67 2.25 -10.75
C GLU A 50 15.54 1.33 -10.28
N TRP A 51 15.87 0.06 -10.08
CA TRP A 51 14.92 -0.92 -9.61
C TRP A 51 14.74 -0.81 -8.10
N ASN A 52 13.49 -0.67 -7.66
CA ASN A 52 13.06 -0.84 -6.28
C ASN A 52 12.40 -2.22 -6.11
N SER A 53 12.51 -2.79 -4.91
CA SER A 53 11.85 -4.02 -4.49
C SER A 53 10.75 -3.70 -3.48
N ALA A 54 9.50 -3.88 -3.87
CA ALA A 54 8.35 -3.78 -2.98
C ALA A 54 7.97 -5.16 -2.44
N TYR A 55 7.62 -5.25 -1.16
CA TYR A 55 7.05 -6.45 -0.56
C TYR A 55 5.88 -6.08 0.35
N ILE A 56 4.82 -6.88 0.28
CA ILE A 56 3.62 -6.72 1.10
C ILE A 56 3.42 -8.04 1.86
N LEU A 57 3.48 -7.98 3.19
CA LEU A 57 2.99 -9.06 4.03
C LEU A 57 1.53 -8.77 4.37
N SER A 58 0.62 -9.68 4.03
CA SER A 58 -0.77 -9.62 4.47
C SER A 58 -1.12 -10.94 5.14
N LYS A 59 -1.25 -10.92 6.46
CA LYS A 59 -1.49 -12.11 7.30
C LYS A 59 -2.62 -11.84 8.27
N ASP A 60 -3.75 -12.51 8.03
CA ASP A 60 -5.00 -12.27 8.75
C ASP A 60 -5.37 -10.77 8.70
N LYS A 61 -5.36 -10.06 9.84
CA LYS A 61 -5.62 -8.61 9.91
C LYS A 61 -4.37 -7.76 9.71
N HIS A 62 -3.20 -8.33 9.99
CA HIS A 62 -1.93 -7.64 10.00
C HIS A 62 -1.40 -7.43 8.60
N VAL A 63 -0.99 -6.21 8.28
CA VAL A 63 -0.40 -5.86 6.99
C VAL A 63 0.86 -5.02 7.19
N GLU A 64 1.92 -5.36 6.44
CA GLU A 64 3.16 -4.60 6.39
C GLU A 64 3.50 -4.23 4.95
N HIS A 65 4.03 -3.03 4.75
CA HIS A 65 4.70 -2.63 3.52
C HIS A 65 6.20 -2.55 3.76
N TRP A 66 6.95 -3.10 2.80
CA TRP A 66 8.39 -3.10 2.80
C TRP A 66 8.91 -2.50 1.49
N LEU A 67 10.02 -1.76 1.59
CA LEU A 67 10.74 -1.19 0.46
C LEU A 67 12.22 -1.52 0.61
N ASN A 68 12.82 -2.11 -0.42
CA ASN A 68 14.25 -2.46 -0.49
C ASN A 68 14.79 -3.19 0.75
N GLY A 69 13.97 -4.07 1.34
CA GLY A 69 14.36 -4.92 2.46
C GLY A 69 14.05 -4.35 3.85
N GLU A 70 13.54 -3.12 3.94
CA GLU A 70 13.16 -2.49 5.20
C GLU A 70 11.64 -2.33 5.31
N LYS A 71 11.10 -2.56 6.52
CA LYS A 71 9.69 -2.30 6.81
C LYS A 71 9.49 -0.81 6.94
N VAL A 72 8.53 -0.27 6.20
CA VAL A 72 8.27 1.18 6.14
C VAL A 72 6.87 1.55 6.58
N LEU A 73 5.97 0.57 6.75
CA LEU A 73 4.60 0.80 7.22
C LEU A 73 4.02 -0.52 7.77
N GLU A 74 3.23 -0.42 8.83
CA GLU A 74 2.51 -1.54 9.44
C GLU A 74 1.13 -1.08 9.93
N TYR A 75 0.10 -1.92 9.77
CA TYR A 75 -1.25 -1.63 10.24
C TYR A 75 -2.09 -2.89 10.46
N GLU A 76 -3.12 -2.75 11.30
CA GLU A 76 -4.11 -3.80 11.56
C GLU A 76 -5.43 -3.46 10.89
N ARG A 77 -5.80 -4.21 9.85
CA ARG A 77 -7.13 -4.10 9.21
C ARG A 77 -8.23 -4.46 10.20
N LYS A 78 -9.41 -3.84 10.03
CA LYS A 78 -10.59 -4.04 10.90
C LYS A 78 -10.42 -3.56 12.35
N SER A 79 -9.29 -2.94 12.69
CA SER A 79 -9.13 -2.24 13.96
C SER A 79 -9.98 -0.96 13.97
N ASP A 80 -10.27 -0.45 15.15
CA ASP A 80 -11.00 0.81 15.28
C ASP A 80 -10.18 1.99 14.71
N ASP A 81 -8.86 1.97 14.89
CA ASP A 81 -7.95 2.96 14.30
C ASP A 81 -8.00 2.93 12.76
N TYR A 82 -7.95 1.73 12.16
CA TYR A 82 -8.09 1.58 10.72
C TYR A 82 -9.45 2.09 10.20
N ARG A 83 -10.54 1.74 10.90
CA ARG A 83 -11.89 2.19 10.51
C ARG A 83 -12.05 3.70 10.63
N LYS A 84 -11.44 4.30 11.65
CA LYS A 84 -11.39 5.75 11.81
C LYS A 84 -10.68 6.40 10.63
N LEU A 85 -9.48 5.93 10.27
CA LEU A 85 -8.73 6.43 9.10
C LEU A 85 -9.56 6.34 7.81
N VAL A 86 -10.24 5.20 7.58
CA VAL A 86 -11.12 5.03 6.41
C VAL A 86 -12.28 6.02 6.43
N SER A 87 -12.92 6.23 7.59
CA SER A 87 -14.05 7.15 7.73
C SER A 87 -13.69 8.62 7.47
N GLU A 88 -12.43 8.99 7.67
CA GLU A 88 -11.88 10.34 7.46
C GLU A 88 -11.28 10.51 6.05
N SER A 89 -11.36 9.49 5.19
CA SER A 89 -10.76 9.46 3.85
C SER A 89 -11.80 9.51 2.73
N LYS A 90 -11.34 9.63 1.47
CA LYS A 90 -12.20 9.50 0.29
C LYS A 90 -12.88 8.12 0.17
N TYR A 91 -12.43 7.13 0.95
CA TYR A 91 -12.97 5.78 0.97
C TYR A 91 -14.18 5.60 1.89
N ALA A 92 -14.57 6.61 2.66
CA ALA A 92 -15.73 6.56 3.58
C ALA A 92 -17.05 6.12 2.89
N LYS A 93 -17.17 6.36 1.57
CA LYS A 93 -18.32 5.93 0.76
C LYS A 93 -18.38 4.43 0.47
N TRP A 94 -17.34 3.66 0.80
CA TRP A 94 -17.25 2.23 0.54
C TRP A 94 -17.38 1.44 1.85
N PRO A 95 -18.54 0.82 2.12
CA PRO A 95 -18.72 0.01 3.32
C PRO A 95 -17.66 -1.10 3.40
N ASN A 96 -17.05 -1.27 4.58
CA ASN A 96 -16.04 -2.29 4.84
C ASN A 96 -14.81 -2.21 3.89
N PHE A 97 -14.42 -1.01 3.46
CA PHE A 97 -13.26 -0.81 2.59
C PHE A 97 -12.00 -1.49 3.17
N GLY A 98 -11.36 -2.34 2.37
CA GLY A 98 -10.17 -3.09 2.76
C GLY A 98 -10.38 -4.18 3.81
N GLU A 99 -11.62 -4.48 4.24
CA GLU A 99 -11.90 -5.52 5.24
C GLU A 99 -12.20 -6.90 4.65
N GLY A 100 -12.16 -7.04 3.32
CA GLY A 100 -12.31 -8.33 2.64
C GLY A 100 -11.26 -9.36 3.07
N GLU A 101 -11.66 -10.63 3.20
CA GLU A 101 -10.74 -11.73 3.53
C GLU A 101 -9.89 -12.17 2.32
N LYS A 102 -10.42 -11.96 1.11
CA LYS A 102 -9.78 -12.32 -0.16
C LYS A 102 -10.05 -11.23 -1.20
N GLY A 103 -9.16 -11.13 -2.17
CA GLY A 103 -9.26 -10.19 -3.28
C GLY A 103 -8.23 -10.51 -4.35
N HIS A 104 -8.22 -9.72 -5.41
CA HIS A 104 -7.22 -9.81 -6.47
C HIS A 104 -6.03 -8.91 -6.17
N ILE A 105 -4.86 -9.28 -6.70
CA ILE A 105 -3.71 -8.38 -6.80
C ILE A 105 -3.83 -7.64 -8.13
N LEU A 106 -3.64 -6.33 -8.09
CA LEU A 106 -3.72 -5.46 -9.26
C LEU A 106 -2.42 -4.65 -9.37
N LEU A 107 -1.90 -4.56 -10.60
CA LEU A 107 -0.86 -3.59 -10.96
C LEU A 107 -1.54 -2.46 -11.71
N GLN A 108 -1.39 -1.24 -11.22
CA GLN A 108 -2.08 -0.09 -11.77
C GLN A 108 -1.32 0.46 -12.97
N ASP A 109 -2.07 0.80 -14.01
CA ASP A 109 -1.67 1.72 -15.06
C ASP A 109 -2.47 3.01 -14.86
N HIS A 110 -1.74 4.10 -14.57
CA HIS A 110 -2.25 5.44 -14.28
C HIS A 110 -1.76 6.49 -15.30
N GLY A 111 -1.36 6.06 -16.51
CA GLY A 111 -0.96 6.96 -17.59
C GLY A 111 0.54 7.29 -17.64
N ASP A 112 1.30 6.83 -16.64
CA ASP A 112 2.77 6.94 -16.59
C ASP A 112 3.44 5.61 -16.95
N LYS A 113 4.64 5.69 -17.55
CA LYS A 113 5.44 4.51 -17.84
C LYS A 113 6.03 3.93 -16.55
N VAL A 114 5.55 2.76 -16.17
CA VAL A 114 6.09 1.93 -15.09
C VAL A 114 6.53 0.57 -15.64
N SER A 115 7.50 -0.09 -14.99
CA SER A 115 7.98 -1.42 -15.39
C SER A 115 8.05 -2.33 -14.16
N PHE A 116 7.56 -3.57 -14.31
CA PHE A 116 7.55 -4.57 -13.24
C PHE A 116 8.33 -5.81 -13.67
N LYS A 117 9.02 -6.44 -12.72
CA LYS A 117 9.67 -7.75 -12.90
C LYS A 117 9.67 -8.51 -11.57
N ASN A 118 9.96 -9.81 -11.61
CA ASN A 118 10.09 -10.66 -10.42
C ASN A 118 8.85 -10.70 -9.50
N ILE A 119 7.64 -10.62 -10.09
CA ILE A 119 6.39 -10.69 -9.36
C ILE A 119 6.18 -12.12 -8.85
N LYS A 120 6.19 -12.30 -7.53
CA LYS A 120 6.08 -13.60 -6.85
C LYS A 120 5.04 -13.49 -5.74
N ILE A 121 4.30 -14.57 -5.51
CA ILE A 121 3.29 -14.64 -4.46
C ILE A 121 3.55 -15.91 -3.66
N ARG A 122 3.56 -15.78 -2.33
CA ARG A 122 3.58 -16.92 -1.41
C ARG A 122 2.30 -16.91 -0.58
N PRO A 123 1.41 -17.91 -0.76
CA PRO A 123 0.22 -18.05 0.09
C PRO A 123 0.60 -18.21 1.56
N ILE A 124 -0.12 -17.55 2.46
CA ILE A 124 0.03 -17.74 3.91
C ILE A 124 -0.88 -18.89 4.34
N THR A 125 -0.32 -20.09 4.47
CA THR A 125 -1.07 -21.25 5.00
C THR A 125 -1.16 -21.14 6.52
N LYS A 126 -2.37 -21.25 7.09
CA LYS A 126 -2.52 -21.52 8.53
C LYS A 126 -1.89 -22.90 8.78
N LYS A 127 -0.90 -22.98 9.68
CA LYS A 127 -0.52 -24.30 10.23
C LYS A 127 -1.78 -24.85 10.91
N GLU A 128 -2.26 -26.01 10.46
CA GLU A 128 -3.22 -26.77 11.25
C GLU A 128 -2.56 -27.03 12.61
N LYS A 129 -3.26 -26.67 13.69
CA LYS A 129 -2.84 -27.10 15.02
C LYS A 129 -2.93 -28.63 15.03
N PRO A 130 -1.93 -29.34 15.58
CA PRO A 130 -2.02 -30.79 15.76
C PRO A 130 -3.23 -31.17 16.62
#